data_AF-A0A940RRF2-F1
#
_entry.id   AF-A0A940RRF2-F1
#
_cell.length_a   1.000
_cell.length_b   1.000
_cell.length_c   1.000
_cell.angle_alpha   90.00
_cell.angle_beta   90.00
_cell.angle_gamma   90.00
#
_symmetry.space_group_name_H-M   'P 1'
#
loop_
_entity.id
_entity.type
_entity.pdbx_description
1 polymer ?
#
loop_
_entity_poly.entity_id
_entity_poly.type
_entity_poly.pdbx_seq_one_letter_code
_entity_poly.pdbx_strand_id
1 'polypeptide(L)'
;MAFDTLSDRLRDVANHSLAFCKGRYGNNGVKIEQGIDDTIMWRPSFYLKVGKFKIVAVEVEDNLYPESLKGAAHEISHFDFPISVYQACTLEAFLGDPKHKKVAQLKNHGFGIITVDDEGKAVIQHPCVPLAQHISPDAFDRAISGLSGPLKVAFRSAYTVYQTNETQGLQDAGQIVEAVIRAIGTKAVKAGDLGAAPPNQALANRIDDMYGAQALAGHRAALGGAREFVAEFRNTVSHPANTAKLAAEKIRKCRKGFLDAIDLAVKLRSLAQAKGYKIQVHIG
;
A
#
# COMPACT_ATOMS: atom_id res chain seq x y z
N MET A 1 34.16 2.05 -15.61
CA MET A 1 33.84 2.60 -14.28
C MET A 1 32.37 2.29 -14.00
N ALA A 2 31.83 2.66 -12.83
CA ALA A 2 30.40 2.48 -12.58
C ALA A 2 29.62 3.55 -13.34
N PHE A 3 28.48 3.17 -13.97
CA PHE A 3 27.62 4.10 -14.72
C PHE A 3 28.30 4.72 -15.94
N ASP A 4 29.07 3.93 -16.68
CA ASP A 4 29.79 4.39 -17.88
C ASP A 4 28.82 4.78 -19.01
N THR A 5 27.59 4.25 -18.99
CA THR A 5 26.57 4.55 -19.99
C THR A 5 25.87 5.89 -19.76
N LEU A 6 26.06 6.51 -18.58
CA LEU A 6 25.46 7.79 -18.21
C LEU A 6 26.38 8.97 -18.56
N SER A 7 25.75 10.11 -18.85
CA SER A 7 26.45 11.41 -18.93
C SER A 7 27.12 11.74 -17.60
N ASP A 8 28.15 12.61 -17.61
CA ASP A 8 28.88 12.96 -16.38
C ASP A 8 27.95 13.49 -15.28
N ARG A 9 26.98 14.36 -15.64
CA ARG A 9 25.96 14.85 -14.71
C ARG A 9 25.14 13.71 -14.10
N LEU A 10 24.64 12.78 -14.91
CA LEU A 10 23.82 11.67 -14.43
C LEU A 10 24.66 10.64 -13.65
N ARG A 11 25.95 10.51 -13.96
CA ARG A 11 26.89 9.70 -13.19
C ARG A 11 27.02 10.22 -11.77
N ASP A 12 27.07 11.53 -11.57
CA ASP A 12 27.07 12.14 -10.23
C ASP A 12 25.77 11.83 -9.48
N VAL A 13 24.61 12.06 -10.13
CA VAL A 13 23.30 11.70 -9.55
C VAL A 13 23.25 10.23 -9.15
N ALA A 14 23.76 9.33 -9.99
CA ALA A 14 23.79 7.89 -9.74
C ALA A 14 24.67 7.54 -8.54
N ASN A 15 25.86 8.13 -8.44
CA ASN A 15 26.78 7.90 -7.32
C ASN A 15 26.21 8.40 -5.99
N HIS A 16 25.66 9.62 -5.96
CA HIS A 16 25.05 10.18 -4.75
C HIS A 16 23.78 9.42 -4.33
N SER A 17 22.93 9.05 -5.29
CA SER A 17 21.75 8.23 -5.02
C SER A 17 22.12 6.83 -4.51
N LEU A 18 23.14 6.20 -5.10
CA LEU A 18 23.64 4.90 -4.65
C LEU A 18 24.21 4.99 -3.23
N ALA A 19 25.03 6.00 -2.93
CA ALA A 19 25.58 6.22 -1.59
C ALA A 19 24.47 6.41 -0.55
N PHE A 20 23.46 7.21 -0.88
CA PHE A 20 22.29 7.42 -0.05
C PHE A 20 21.49 6.14 0.19
N CYS A 21 21.21 5.37 -0.88
CA CYS A 21 20.50 4.09 -0.77
C CYS A 21 21.30 3.07 0.06
N LYS A 22 22.64 3.02 -0.09
CA LYS A 22 23.50 2.18 0.74
C LYS A 22 23.45 2.56 2.21
N GLY A 23 23.51 3.86 2.52
CA GLY A 23 23.41 4.36 3.89
C GLY A 23 22.05 4.05 4.52
N ARG A 24 20.97 4.12 3.74
CA ARG A 24 19.59 3.90 4.22
C ARG A 24 19.19 2.43 4.32
N TYR A 25 19.59 1.61 3.36
CA TYR A 25 19.08 0.25 3.17
C TYR A 25 20.15 -0.84 3.33
N GLY A 26 21.42 -0.45 3.48
CA GLY A 26 22.57 -1.34 3.50
C GLY A 26 23.18 -1.57 2.12
N ASN A 27 24.32 -2.27 2.10
CA ASN A 27 25.14 -2.49 0.90
C ASN A 27 25.01 -3.91 0.31
N ASN A 28 24.00 -4.67 0.74
CA ASN A 28 23.88 -6.08 0.37
C ASN A 28 23.39 -6.25 -1.07
N GLY A 29 24.04 -7.12 -1.83
CA GLY A 29 23.61 -7.49 -3.18
C GLY A 29 23.54 -6.32 -4.15
N VAL A 30 24.38 -5.29 -3.96
CA VAL A 30 24.46 -4.14 -4.87
C VAL A 30 24.91 -4.60 -6.25
N LYS A 31 24.17 -4.18 -7.27
CA LYS A 31 24.42 -4.44 -8.67
C LYS A 31 24.22 -3.15 -9.45
N ILE A 32 25.12 -2.88 -10.40
CA ILE A 32 25.14 -1.66 -11.21
C ILE A 32 25.00 -2.10 -12.67
N GLU A 33 24.12 -1.43 -13.40
CA GLU A 33 23.85 -1.67 -14.83
C GLU A 33 23.62 -3.16 -15.17
N GLN A 34 22.94 -3.88 -14.27
CA GLN A 34 22.64 -5.30 -14.38
C GLN A 34 21.13 -5.53 -14.26
N GLY A 35 20.64 -6.56 -14.96
CA GLY A 35 19.24 -6.97 -14.88
C GLY A 35 18.92 -7.50 -13.48
N ILE A 36 17.68 -7.35 -13.06
CA ILE A 36 17.19 -7.94 -11.81
C ILE A 36 16.88 -9.43 -12.03
N ASP A 37 16.16 -9.73 -13.11
CA ASP A 37 15.73 -11.06 -13.53
C ASP A 37 15.44 -11.03 -15.04
N ASP A 38 15.63 -12.15 -15.74
CA ASP A 38 15.42 -12.22 -17.19
C ASP A 38 13.95 -12.05 -17.60
N THR A 39 13.01 -12.24 -16.67
CA THR A 39 11.57 -11.97 -16.87
C THR A 39 11.21 -10.49 -16.80
N ILE A 40 12.13 -9.65 -16.31
CA ILE A 40 11.97 -8.20 -16.25
C ILE A 40 12.87 -7.60 -17.32
N MET A 41 12.29 -7.11 -18.41
CA MET A 41 12.97 -6.51 -19.56
C MET A 41 13.43 -5.07 -19.28
N TRP A 42 13.82 -4.82 -18.04
CA TRP A 42 14.35 -3.55 -17.57
C TRP A 42 15.64 -3.77 -16.80
N ARG A 43 16.61 -2.91 -17.09
CA ARG A 43 17.93 -2.92 -16.48
C ARG A 43 18.11 -1.61 -15.72
N PRO A 44 17.85 -1.58 -14.39
CA PRO A 44 18.02 -0.36 -13.61
C PRO A 44 19.46 0.14 -13.66
N SER A 45 19.65 1.44 -13.47
CA SER A 45 20.99 2.01 -13.24
C SER A 45 21.70 1.29 -12.09
N PHE A 46 20.99 1.02 -10.99
CA PHE A 46 21.45 0.11 -9.95
C PHE A 46 20.31 -0.51 -9.15
N TYR A 47 20.60 -1.60 -8.45
CA TYR A 47 19.71 -2.14 -7.42
C TYR A 47 20.50 -2.72 -6.24
N LEU A 48 19.82 -2.87 -5.11
CA LEU A 48 20.36 -3.52 -3.92
C LEU A 48 19.29 -4.34 -3.20
N LYS A 49 19.72 -5.28 -2.36
CA LYS A 49 18.84 -6.09 -1.52
C LYS A 49 18.65 -5.44 -0.15
N VAL A 50 17.40 -5.22 0.23
CA VAL A 50 17.00 -4.74 1.56
C VAL A 50 16.61 -5.95 2.39
N GLY A 51 17.47 -6.32 3.34
CA GLY A 51 17.30 -7.57 4.09
C GLY A 51 17.32 -8.80 3.17
N LYS A 52 16.44 -9.77 3.42
CA LYS A 52 16.40 -11.04 2.67
C LYS A 52 15.41 -11.06 1.50
N PHE A 53 14.35 -10.26 1.55
CA PHE A 53 13.15 -10.47 0.71
C PHE A 53 12.63 -9.21 0.02
N LYS A 54 13.48 -8.20 -0.18
CA LYS A 54 13.11 -6.97 -0.88
C LYS A 54 14.26 -6.44 -1.71
N ILE A 55 13.97 -5.93 -2.89
CA ILE A 55 14.90 -5.18 -3.74
C ILE A 55 14.47 -3.72 -3.76
N VAL A 56 15.46 -2.83 -3.72
CA VAL A 56 15.31 -1.43 -4.10
C VAL A 56 16.08 -1.27 -5.40
N ALA A 57 15.37 -0.93 -6.47
CA ALA A 57 15.92 -0.66 -7.79
C ALA A 57 15.75 0.82 -8.11
N VAL A 58 16.76 1.41 -8.76
CA VAL A 58 16.81 2.83 -9.03
C VAL A 58 17.18 3.05 -10.50
N GLU A 59 16.33 3.80 -11.19
CA GLU A 59 16.61 4.37 -12.51
C GLU A 59 17.08 5.81 -12.34
N VAL A 60 18.20 6.17 -12.96
CA VAL A 60 18.77 7.52 -12.91
C VAL A 60 18.58 8.20 -14.26
N GLU A 61 17.73 9.23 -14.30
CA GLU A 61 17.40 9.96 -15.52
C GLU A 61 16.77 11.33 -15.16
N ASP A 62 17.09 12.39 -15.91
CA ASP A 62 16.45 13.70 -15.68
C ASP A 62 15.10 13.83 -16.41
N ASN A 63 14.89 13.03 -17.47
CA ASN A 63 13.55 12.75 -17.94
C ASN A 63 12.79 11.93 -16.87
N LEU A 64 12.11 12.63 -15.95
CA LEU A 64 11.46 12.06 -14.77
C LEU A 64 10.59 10.82 -15.01
N TYR A 65 10.02 10.62 -16.20
CA TYR A 65 9.21 9.43 -16.47
C TYR A 65 9.63 8.74 -17.76
N PRO A 66 10.77 8.00 -17.74
CA PRO A 66 11.32 7.36 -18.93
C PRO A 66 10.46 6.17 -19.36
N GLU A 67 10.51 5.82 -20.65
CA GLU A 67 9.77 4.68 -21.20
C GLU A 67 10.21 3.33 -20.59
N SER A 68 11.48 3.24 -20.16
CA SER A 68 12.02 2.06 -19.46
C SER A 68 11.18 1.71 -18.24
N LEU A 69 10.82 2.70 -17.42
CA LEU A 69 9.97 2.49 -16.24
C LEU A 69 8.52 2.15 -16.59
N LYS A 70 7.98 2.69 -17.69
CA LYS A 70 6.60 2.39 -18.13
C LYS A 70 6.41 0.91 -18.45
N GLY A 71 7.34 0.32 -19.20
CA GLY A 71 7.32 -1.11 -19.52
C GLY A 71 7.55 -1.97 -18.28
N ALA A 72 8.55 -1.60 -17.48
CA ALA A 72 8.95 -2.37 -16.30
C ALA A 72 7.87 -2.47 -15.23
N ALA A 73 7.03 -1.45 -15.07
CA ALA A 73 6.02 -1.39 -14.02
C ALA A 73 5.12 -2.63 -13.99
N HIS A 74 4.67 -3.06 -15.18
CA HIS A 74 3.77 -4.19 -15.31
C HIS A 74 4.46 -5.51 -14.94
N GLU A 75 5.65 -5.76 -15.48
CA GLU A 75 6.44 -6.97 -15.21
C GLU A 75 6.79 -7.09 -13.73
N ILE A 76 7.27 -6.01 -13.13
CA ILE A 76 7.64 -5.97 -11.71
C ILE A 76 6.42 -6.21 -10.81
N SER A 77 5.24 -5.68 -11.16
CA SER A 77 4.03 -5.88 -10.36
C SER A 77 3.58 -7.35 -10.28
N HIS A 78 3.98 -8.17 -11.25
CA HIS A 78 3.69 -9.61 -11.31
C HIS A 78 4.86 -10.49 -10.87
N PHE A 79 6.05 -9.91 -10.66
CA PHE A 79 7.22 -10.65 -10.23
C PHE A 79 7.05 -11.22 -8.81
N ASP A 80 7.59 -12.42 -8.57
CA ASP A 80 7.50 -13.14 -7.29
C ASP A 80 8.52 -12.66 -6.24
N PHE A 81 9.19 -11.53 -6.50
CA PHE A 81 10.04 -10.86 -5.54
C PHE A 81 9.63 -9.40 -5.35
N PRO A 82 9.52 -8.90 -4.12
CA PRO A 82 9.16 -7.50 -3.87
C PRO A 82 10.22 -6.52 -4.36
N ILE A 83 9.85 -5.64 -5.29
CA ILE A 83 10.74 -4.61 -5.83
C ILE A 83 10.09 -3.24 -5.60
N SER A 84 10.75 -2.39 -4.83
CA SER A 84 10.50 -0.96 -4.76
C SER A 84 11.34 -0.25 -5.81
N VAL A 85 10.73 0.62 -6.61
CA VAL A 85 11.41 1.29 -7.72
C VAL A 85 11.43 2.80 -7.47
N TYR A 86 12.62 3.40 -7.55
CA TYR A 86 12.81 4.84 -7.48
C TYR A 86 13.28 5.40 -8.82
N GLN A 87 12.74 6.55 -9.18
CA GLN A 87 13.34 7.45 -10.16
C GLN A 87 14.28 8.41 -9.41
N ALA A 88 15.56 8.39 -9.74
CA ALA A 88 16.55 9.35 -9.29
C ALA A 88 16.83 10.39 -10.38
N CYS A 89 16.85 11.66 -10.00
CA CYS A 89 17.04 12.79 -10.90
C CYS A 89 17.74 13.95 -10.19
N THR A 90 18.15 14.96 -10.94
CA THR A 90 18.57 16.24 -10.35
C THR A 90 17.38 16.95 -9.69
N LEU A 91 17.65 17.73 -8.64
CA LEU A 91 16.64 18.59 -8.02
C LEU A 91 16.10 19.62 -9.03
N GLU A 92 16.95 20.11 -9.93
CA GLU A 92 16.58 20.99 -11.04
C GLU A 92 15.51 20.33 -11.93
N ALA A 93 15.72 19.09 -12.39
CA ALA A 93 14.75 18.39 -13.22
C ALA A 93 13.41 18.15 -12.51
N PHE A 94 13.45 17.85 -11.20
CA PHE A 94 12.25 17.69 -10.38
C PHE A 94 11.44 18.98 -10.27
N LEU A 95 12.10 20.11 -9.95
CA LEU A 95 11.45 21.42 -9.81
C LEU A 95 11.03 22.01 -11.17
N GLY A 96 11.73 21.63 -12.24
CA GLY A 96 11.46 22.05 -13.61
C GLY A 96 10.26 21.38 -14.27
N ASP A 97 9.64 20.36 -13.64
CA ASP A 97 8.47 19.67 -14.20
C ASP A 97 7.21 20.56 -14.19
N PRO A 98 6.72 21.01 -15.37
CA PRO A 98 5.62 21.96 -15.42
C PRO A 98 4.35 21.38 -14.80
N LYS A 99 3.87 21.99 -13.71
CA LYS A 99 2.72 21.53 -12.92
C LYS A 99 2.91 20.11 -12.35
N HIS A 100 4.15 19.63 -12.22
CA HIS A 100 4.48 18.34 -11.63
C HIS A 100 3.76 17.16 -12.34
N LYS A 101 3.60 17.23 -13.67
CA LYS A 101 2.86 16.22 -14.44
C LYS A 101 3.55 14.86 -14.43
N LYS A 102 4.86 14.81 -14.68
CA LYS A 102 5.64 13.57 -14.66
C LYS A 102 5.80 13.05 -13.23
N VAL A 103 5.97 13.95 -12.27
CA VAL A 103 5.95 13.63 -10.84
C VAL A 103 4.63 12.96 -10.45
N ALA A 104 3.48 13.48 -10.91
CA ALA A 104 2.18 12.87 -10.67
C ALA A 104 2.05 11.49 -11.33
N GLN A 105 2.59 11.31 -12.55
CA GLN A 105 2.62 10.01 -13.23
C GLN A 105 3.44 8.97 -12.46
N LEU A 106 4.64 9.34 -12.00
CA LEU A 106 5.48 8.48 -11.16
C LEU A 106 4.71 8.00 -9.92
N LYS A 107 4.11 8.94 -9.18
CA LYS A 107 3.29 8.64 -7.99
C LYS A 107 2.11 7.74 -8.32
N ASN A 108 1.41 8.00 -9.43
CA ASN A 108 0.26 7.21 -9.85
C ASN A 108 0.65 5.77 -10.19
N HIS A 109 1.86 5.54 -10.70
CA HIS A 109 2.37 4.20 -11.00
C HIS A 109 3.15 3.55 -9.85
N GLY A 110 3.32 4.25 -8.73
CA GLY A 110 3.90 3.68 -7.50
C GLY A 110 5.41 3.83 -7.39
N PHE A 111 6.01 4.66 -8.25
CA PHE A 111 7.43 4.95 -8.23
C PHE A 111 7.77 5.96 -7.14
N GLY A 112 8.83 5.66 -6.40
CA GLY A 112 9.45 6.62 -5.50
C GLY A 112 10.29 7.64 -6.26
N ILE A 113 10.62 8.75 -5.62
CA ILE A 113 11.41 9.83 -6.23
C ILE A 113 12.57 10.18 -5.29
N ILE A 114 13.78 10.12 -5.84
CA ILE A 114 15.00 10.60 -5.21
C ILE A 114 15.48 11.81 -6.03
N THR A 115 15.83 12.89 -5.34
CA THR A 115 16.47 14.05 -5.98
C THR A 115 17.86 14.23 -5.41
N VAL A 116 18.81 14.62 -6.26
CA VAL A 116 20.16 15.05 -5.86
C VAL A 116 20.32 16.52 -6.21
N ASP A 117 20.71 17.35 -5.25
CA ASP A 117 21.02 18.77 -5.48
C ASP A 117 22.47 18.97 -5.95
N ASP A 118 22.84 20.22 -6.23
CA ASP A 118 24.17 20.59 -6.76
C ASP A 118 25.30 20.34 -5.75
N GLU A 119 24.97 20.18 -4.46
CA GLU A 119 25.92 19.82 -3.40
C GLU A 119 26.07 18.29 -3.26
N GLY A 120 25.37 17.51 -4.08
CA GLY A 120 25.38 16.06 -4.03
C GLY A 120 24.52 15.46 -2.91
N LYS A 121 23.62 16.24 -2.30
CA LYS A 121 22.73 15.75 -1.25
C LYS A 121 21.52 15.06 -1.87
N ALA A 122 21.43 13.76 -1.66
CA ALA A 122 20.28 12.96 -2.08
C ALA A 122 19.15 12.97 -1.04
N VAL A 123 17.91 13.18 -1.48
CA VAL A 123 16.70 13.21 -0.64
C VAL A 123 15.56 12.43 -1.30
N ILE A 124 14.81 11.66 -0.50
CA ILE A 124 13.55 11.06 -0.96
C ILE A 124 12.46 12.14 -0.95
N GLN A 125 12.01 12.55 -2.12
CA GLN A 125 10.86 13.45 -2.29
C GLN A 125 9.53 12.68 -2.18
N HIS A 126 9.53 11.41 -2.62
CA HIS A 126 8.37 10.54 -2.52
C HIS A 126 8.81 9.11 -2.18
N PRO A 127 8.38 8.55 -1.04
CA PRO A 127 8.66 7.14 -0.74
C PRO A 127 7.81 6.24 -1.63
N CYS A 128 8.18 4.96 -1.72
CA CYS A 128 7.35 3.94 -2.37
C CYS A 128 7.33 2.63 -1.60
N VAL A 129 6.22 1.90 -1.78
CA VAL A 129 6.10 0.47 -1.48
C VAL A 129 6.53 -0.37 -2.69
N PRO A 130 6.79 -1.67 -2.52
CA PRO A 130 6.89 -2.60 -3.64
C PRO A 130 5.74 -2.43 -4.65
N LEU A 131 6.03 -2.44 -5.96
CA LEU A 131 5.01 -2.17 -6.98
C LEU A 131 3.85 -3.17 -6.95
N ALA A 132 4.10 -4.43 -6.58
CA ALA A 132 3.04 -5.44 -6.38
C ALA A 132 2.01 -5.05 -5.30
N GLN A 133 2.35 -4.12 -4.41
CA GLN A 133 1.48 -3.60 -3.36
C GLN A 133 0.83 -2.27 -3.71
N HIS A 134 1.33 -1.60 -4.74
CA HIS A 134 0.89 -0.25 -5.05
C HIS A 134 -0.61 -0.22 -5.34
N ILE A 135 -1.29 0.73 -4.71
CA ILE A 135 -2.65 1.12 -5.02
C ILE A 135 -2.52 2.54 -5.54
N SER A 136 -2.82 2.79 -6.81
CA SER A 136 -2.78 4.15 -7.35
C SER A 136 -3.77 5.05 -6.60
N PRO A 137 -3.44 6.35 -6.38
CA PRO A 137 -4.35 7.30 -5.77
C PRO A 137 -5.74 7.31 -6.42
N ASP A 138 -5.81 7.26 -7.75
CA ASP A 138 -7.08 7.23 -8.48
C ASP A 138 -7.91 5.97 -8.18
N ALA A 139 -7.27 4.80 -8.12
CA ALA A 139 -7.95 3.55 -7.76
C ALA A 139 -8.44 3.57 -6.31
N PHE A 140 -7.62 4.11 -5.40
CA PHE A 140 -7.99 4.29 -4.01
C PHE A 140 -9.19 5.23 -3.86
N ASP A 141 -9.16 6.40 -4.51
CA ASP A 141 -10.23 7.39 -4.46
C ASP A 141 -11.55 6.84 -5.02
N ARG A 142 -11.48 6.05 -6.11
CA ARG A 142 -12.65 5.32 -6.63
C ARG A 142 -13.17 4.31 -5.62
N ALA A 143 -12.29 3.53 -4.98
CA ALA A 143 -12.69 2.51 -4.00
C ALA A 143 -13.42 3.12 -2.80
N ILE A 144 -12.96 4.26 -2.27
CA ILE A 144 -13.58 4.91 -1.10
C ILE A 144 -14.81 5.76 -1.45
N SER A 145 -15.14 5.93 -2.73
CA SER A 145 -16.21 6.85 -3.19
C SER A 145 -17.55 6.56 -2.52
N GLY A 146 -17.86 5.27 -2.29
CA GLY A 146 -19.07 4.76 -1.64
C GLY A 146 -19.09 4.87 -0.11
N LEU A 147 -18.09 5.49 0.54
CA LEU A 147 -18.02 5.67 1.99
C LEU A 147 -18.58 7.03 2.45
N SER A 148 -18.93 7.13 3.73
CA SER A 148 -19.30 8.41 4.36
C SER A 148 -18.07 9.31 4.54
N GLY A 149 -18.27 10.62 4.72
CA GLY A 149 -17.16 11.58 4.94
C GLY A 149 -16.17 11.14 6.02
N PRO A 150 -16.61 10.77 7.24
CA PRO A 150 -15.72 10.30 8.30
C PRO A 150 -14.93 9.04 7.92
N LEU A 151 -15.58 8.07 7.26
CA LEU A 151 -14.89 6.85 6.79
C LEU A 151 -13.90 7.14 5.67
N LYS A 152 -14.20 8.08 4.76
CA LYS A 152 -13.24 8.53 3.74
C LYS A 152 -11.98 9.12 4.38
N VAL A 153 -12.13 9.95 5.40
CA VAL A 153 -11.00 10.54 6.15
C VAL A 153 -10.17 9.44 6.82
N ALA A 154 -10.84 8.50 7.49
CA ALA A 154 -10.21 7.36 8.13
C ALA A 154 -9.35 6.52 7.18
N PHE A 155 -9.95 6.07 6.06
CA PHE A 155 -9.24 5.27 5.07
C PHE A 155 -8.14 6.07 4.36
N ARG A 156 -8.28 7.40 4.19
CA ARG A 156 -7.18 8.24 3.68
C ARG A 156 -5.98 8.26 4.62
N SER A 157 -6.23 8.30 5.94
CA SER A 157 -5.17 8.20 6.94
C SER A 157 -4.47 6.84 6.86
N ALA A 158 -5.24 5.74 6.88
CA ALA A 158 -4.70 4.38 6.74
C ALA A 158 -3.93 4.18 5.42
N TYR A 159 -4.41 4.77 4.33
CA TYR A 159 -3.74 4.71 3.03
C TYR A 159 -2.41 5.48 3.01
N THR A 160 -2.34 6.62 3.70
CA THR A 160 -1.07 7.37 3.85
C THR A 160 -0.03 6.53 4.59
N VAL A 161 -0.44 5.82 5.64
CA VAL A 161 0.42 4.87 6.35
C VAL A 161 0.79 3.70 5.43
N TYR A 162 -0.17 3.14 4.70
CA TYR A 162 0.03 2.03 3.76
C TYR A 162 1.13 2.33 2.72
N GLN A 163 1.21 3.56 2.22
CA GLN A 163 2.24 3.98 1.24
C GLN A 163 3.68 3.95 1.77
N THR A 164 3.87 3.81 3.08
CA THR A 164 5.21 3.75 3.71
C THR A 164 5.41 2.47 4.51
N ASN A 165 4.33 1.87 5.02
CA ASN A 165 4.28 0.63 5.75
C ASN A 165 2.96 -0.08 5.43
N GLU A 166 2.99 -0.98 4.46
CA GLU A 166 1.80 -1.69 3.95
C GLU A 166 1.07 -2.48 5.03
N THR A 167 1.82 -2.95 6.03
CA THR A 167 1.37 -3.90 7.04
C THR A 167 0.61 -3.14 8.11
N GLN A 168 1.17 -2.02 8.55
CA GLN A 168 0.48 -1.10 9.46
C GLN A 168 -0.74 -0.48 8.78
N GLY A 169 -0.64 -0.04 7.52
CA GLY A 169 -1.78 0.51 6.80
C GLY A 169 -2.94 -0.47 6.66
N LEU A 170 -2.66 -1.76 6.38
CA LEU A 170 -3.68 -2.82 6.41
C LEU A 170 -4.28 -3.00 7.81
N GLN A 171 -3.45 -2.97 8.86
CA GLN A 171 -3.92 -3.09 10.23
C GLN A 171 -4.88 -1.93 10.59
N ASP A 172 -4.53 -0.70 10.23
CA ASP A 172 -5.36 0.49 10.43
C ASP A 172 -6.69 0.37 9.68
N ALA A 173 -6.64 -0.08 8.41
CA ALA A 173 -7.84 -0.37 7.62
C ALA A 173 -8.73 -1.44 8.28
N GLY A 174 -8.12 -2.49 8.83
CA GLY A 174 -8.82 -3.51 9.59
C GLY A 174 -9.51 -2.96 10.84
N GLN A 175 -8.82 -2.11 11.61
CA GLN A 175 -9.39 -1.47 12.80
C GLN A 175 -10.61 -0.59 12.46
N ILE A 176 -10.59 0.10 11.32
CA ILE A 176 -11.75 0.86 10.83
C ILE A 176 -12.95 -0.07 10.64
N VAL A 177 -12.75 -1.21 9.97
CA VAL A 177 -13.79 -2.22 9.76
C VAL A 177 -14.29 -2.78 11.10
N GLU A 178 -13.40 -3.13 12.02
CA GLU A 178 -13.79 -3.61 13.35
C GLU A 178 -14.67 -2.59 14.09
N ALA A 179 -14.31 -1.31 14.03
CA ALA A 179 -15.05 -0.25 14.67
C ALA A 179 -16.44 -0.04 14.04
N VAL A 180 -16.56 -0.16 12.70
CA VAL A 180 -17.86 -0.15 12.01
C VAL A 180 -18.74 -1.32 12.46
N ILE A 181 -18.19 -2.53 12.51
CA ILE A 181 -18.90 -3.75 12.96
C ILE A 181 -19.40 -3.57 14.40
N ARG A 182 -18.55 -3.08 15.31
CA ARG A 182 -18.94 -2.82 16.70
C ARG A 182 -20.06 -1.79 16.78
N ALA A 183 -19.96 -0.70 16.02
CA ALA A 183 -20.99 0.34 16.00
C ALA A 183 -22.34 -0.18 15.48
N ILE A 184 -22.33 -1.01 14.42
CA ILE A 184 -23.55 -1.68 13.92
C ILE A 184 -24.13 -2.57 15.02
N GLY A 185 -23.31 -3.41 15.65
CA GLY A 185 -23.74 -4.30 16.72
C GLY A 185 -24.33 -3.55 17.92
N THR A 186 -23.78 -2.39 18.30
CA THR A 186 -24.35 -1.55 19.36
C THR A 186 -25.70 -0.95 18.96
N LYS A 187 -25.86 -0.52 17.71
CA LYS A 187 -27.13 0.03 17.22
C LYS A 187 -28.20 -1.04 17.06
N ALA A 188 -27.85 -2.23 16.60
CA ALA A 188 -28.76 -3.37 16.52
C ALA A 188 -29.33 -3.75 17.90
N VAL A 189 -28.51 -3.73 18.95
CA VAL A 189 -29.00 -3.95 20.33
C VAL A 189 -29.98 -2.87 20.76
N LYS A 190 -29.65 -1.60 20.51
CA LYS A 190 -30.54 -0.48 20.85
C LYS A 190 -31.86 -0.53 20.08
N ALA A 191 -31.85 -1.08 18.87
CA ALA A 191 -33.06 -1.27 18.05
C ALA A 191 -33.86 -2.52 18.43
N GLY A 192 -33.34 -3.40 19.29
CA GLY A 192 -33.97 -4.68 19.62
C GLY A 192 -33.75 -5.79 18.58
N ASP A 193 -32.95 -5.51 17.54
CA ASP A 193 -32.65 -6.44 16.46
C ASP A 193 -31.62 -7.52 16.88
N LEU A 194 -30.94 -7.32 18.01
CA LEU A 194 -29.91 -8.21 18.52
C LEU A 194 -29.83 -8.20 20.05
N GLY A 195 -29.49 -9.34 20.66
CA GLY A 195 -29.21 -9.44 22.09
C GLY A 195 -27.95 -8.67 22.52
N ALA A 196 -27.95 -8.20 23.77
CA ALA A 196 -26.78 -7.57 24.37
C ALA A 196 -25.58 -8.52 24.36
N ALA A 197 -24.42 -8.03 23.94
CA ALA A 197 -23.18 -8.80 23.99
C ALA A 197 -22.67 -8.90 25.44
N PRO A 198 -22.08 -10.04 25.84
CA PRO A 198 -21.30 -10.08 27.06
C PRO A 198 -20.08 -9.15 26.95
N PRO A 199 -19.59 -8.61 28.09
CA PRO A 199 -18.37 -7.81 28.11
C PRO A 199 -17.20 -8.63 27.56
N ASN A 200 -16.36 -8.00 26.73
CA ASN A 200 -15.19 -8.62 26.08
C ASN A 200 -15.48 -9.72 25.04
N GLN A 201 -16.70 -9.80 24.51
CA GLN A 201 -16.98 -10.73 23.41
C GLN A 201 -16.02 -10.52 22.23
N ALA A 202 -15.45 -11.63 21.74
CA ALA A 202 -14.61 -11.61 20.55
C ALA A 202 -15.41 -11.09 19.34
N LEU A 203 -14.77 -10.28 18.48
CA LEU A 203 -15.41 -9.68 17.32
C LEU A 203 -16.03 -10.73 16.38
N ALA A 204 -15.33 -11.86 16.19
CA ALA A 204 -15.80 -13.02 15.44
C ALA A 204 -17.17 -13.50 15.93
N ASN A 205 -17.30 -13.77 17.24
CA ASN A 205 -18.55 -14.24 17.84
C ASN A 205 -19.64 -13.17 17.71
N ARG A 206 -19.27 -11.89 17.81
CA ARG A 206 -20.23 -10.80 17.61
C ARG A 206 -20.75 -10.74 16.17
N ILE A 207 -19.93 -11.06 15.18
CA ILE A 207 -20.35 -11.18 13.78
C ILE A 207 -21.27 -12.38 13.61
N ASP A 208 -20.94 -13.52 14.22
CA ASP A 208 -21.74 -14.75 14.16
C ASP A 208 -23.15 -14.51 14.76
N ASP A 209 -23.25 -13.79 15.89
CA ASP A 209 -24.53 -13.37 16.48
C ASP A 209 -25.36 -12.50 15.51
N MET A 210 -24.71 -11.50 14.88
CA MET A 210 -25.37 -10.65 13.88
C MET A 210 -25.82 -11.46 12.65
N TYR A 211 -25.02 -12.45 12.23
CA TYR A 211 -25.33 -13.30 11.09
C TYR A 211 -26.55 -14.20 11.36
N GLY A 212 -26.67 -14.68 12.60
CA GLY A 212 -27.80 -15.48 13.08
C GLY A 212 -29.08 -14.68 13.34
N ALA A 213 -28.99 -13.36 13.53
CA ALA A 213 -30.14 -12.51 13.81
C ALA A 213 -31.07 -12.40 12.60
N GLN A 214 -32.34 -12.83 12.76
CA GLN A 214 -33.34 -12.80 11.68
C GLN A 214 -33.57 -11.39 11.13
N ALA A 215 -33.50 -10.37 11.99
CA ALA A 215 -33.59 -8.97 11.58
C ALA A 215 -32.49 -8.58 10.58
N LEU A 216 -31.32 -9.22 10.61
CA LEU A 216 -30.18 -8.91 9.75
C LEU A 216 -30.01 -9.93 8.59
N ALA A 217 -30.95 -10.85 8.40
CA ALA A 217 -30.83 -11.94 7.42
C ALA A 217 -30.60 -11.45 5.97
N GLY A 218 -31.15 -10.30 5.59
CA GLY A 218 -30.95 -9.67 4.27
C GLY A 218 -29.54 -9.15 4.02
N HIS A 219 -28.65 -9.16 5.02
CA HIS A 219 -27.28 -8.64 4.93
C HIS A 219 -26.21 -9.67 5.28
N ARG A 220 -26.55 -10.96 5.24
CA ARG A 220 -25.61 -12.08 5.52
C ARG A 220 -24.35 -12.03 4.69
N ALA A 221 -24.41 -11.60 3.43
CA ALA A 221 -23.22 -11.47 2.59
C ALA A 221 -22.18 -10.48 3.17
N ALA A 222 -22.62 -9.33 3.69
CA ALA A 222 -21.72 -8.36 4.31
C ALA A 222 -21.12 -8.89 5.62
N LEU A 223 -21.93 -9.61 6.42
CA LEU A 223 -21.50 -10.19 7.69
C LEU A 223 -20.57 -11.39 7.49
N GLY A 224 -20.85 -12.25 6.50
CA GLY A 224 -19.97 -13.35 6.10
C GLY A 224 -18.62 -12.83 5.61
N GLY A 225 -18.62 -11.81 4.75
CA GLY A 225 -17.38 -11.15 4.31
C GLY A 225 -16.60 -10.53 5.47
N ALA A 226 -17.27 -9.96 6.47
CA ALA A 226 -16.61 -9.48 7.69
C ALA A 226 -15.96 -10.61 8.50
N ARG A 227 -16.62 -11.77 8.58
CA ARG A 227 -16.10 -12.94 9.29
C ARG A 227 -14.84 -13.47 8.62
N GLU A 228 -14.88 -13.61 7.30
CA GLU A 228 -13.74 -14.03 6.48
C GLU A 228 -12.58 -13.04 6.58
N PHE A 229 -12.86 -11.74 6.45
CA PHE A 229 -11.85 -10.70 6.57
C PHE A 229 -11.13 -10.74 7.93
N VAL A 230 -11.88 -10.84 9.02
CA VAL A 230 -11.33 -10.95 10.39
C VAL A 230 -10.51 -12.23 10.56
N ALA A 231 -10.92 -13.34 9.95
CA ALA A 231 -10.17 -14.59 10.01
C ALA A 231 -8.86 -14.53 9.20
N GLU A 232 -8.90 -13.93 8.01
CA GLU A 232 -7.77 -13.89 7.09
C GLU A 232 -6.74 -12.81 7.47
N PHE A 233 -7.17 -11.56 7.71
CA PHE A 233 -6.23 -10.44 7.77
C PHE A 233 -5.81 -10.02 9.17
N ARG A 234 -6.58 -10.37 10.23
CA ARG A 234 -6.24 -10.02 11.62
C ARG A 234 -4.88 -10.58 12.06
N ASN A 235 -4.51 -11.77 11.56
CA ASN A 235 -3.26 -12.44 11.89
C ASN A 235 -2.23 -12.45 10.74
N THR A 236 -2.58 -11.92 9.57
CA THR A 236 -1.63 -11.89 8.43
C THR A 236 -0.39 -11.04 8.76
N VAL A 237 -0.54 -10.06 9.66
CA VAL A 237 0.51 -9.11 10.04
C VAL A 237 1.54 -9.72 11.01
N SER A 238 1.17 -10.67 11.86
CA SER A 238 1.93 -11.01 13.08
C SER A 238 3.17 -11.89 12.90
N HIS A 239 3.31 -12.63 11.79
CA HIS A 239 4.48 -13.50 11.57
C HIS A 239 5.38 -13.02 10.41
N PRO A 240 6.71 -12.91 10.63
CA PRO A 240 7.64 -12.59 9.55
C PRO A 240 7.68 -13.72 8.50
N ALA A 241 7.89 -13.36 7.24
CA ALA A 241 8.03 -14.34 6.18
C ALA A 241 9.38 -15.08 6.31
N ASN A 242 9.36 -16.40 6.17
CA ASN A 242 10.55 -17.24 6.24
C ASN A 242 11.19 -17.51 4.87
N THR A 243 10.47 -17.23 3.78
CA THR A 243 10.92 -17.43 2.39
C THR A 243 10.53 -16.24 1.51
N ALA A 244 11.22 -16.07 0.37
CA ALA A 244 10.93 -15.01 -0.60
C ALA A 244 9.51 -15.13 -1.17
N LYS A 245 9.08 -16.37 -1.48
CA LYS A 245 7.73 -16.66 -1.96
C LYS A 245 6.66 -16.28 -0.92
N LEU A 246 6.85 -16.66 0.35
CA LEU A 246 5.93 -16.27 1.43
C LEU A 246 5.91 -14.76 1.64
N ALA A 247 7.05 -14.09 1.47
CA ALA A 247 7.12 -12.63 1.53
C ALA A 247 6.28 -12.02 0.40
N ALA A 248 6.47 -12.47 -0.86
CA ALA A 248 5.68 -12.00 -2.01
C ALA A 248 4.18 -12.28 -1.86
N GLU A 249 3.78 -13.46 -1.35
CA GLU A 249 2.39 -13.79 -1.06
C GLU A 249 1.81 -12.88 0.04
N LYS A 250 2.52 -12.68 1.15
CA LYS A 250 2.12 -11.77 2.23
C LYS A 250 1.93 -10.34 1.69
N ILE A 251 2.83 -9.92 0.81
CA ILE A 251 2.84 -8.62 0.17
C ILE A 251 1.63 -8.43 -0.75
N ARG A 252 1.32 -9.41 -1.61
CA ARG A 252 0.10 -9.39 -2.44
C ARG A 252 -1.17 -9.41 -1.57
N LYS A 253 -1.17 -10.18 -0.48
CA LYS A 253 -2.26 -10.20 0.50
C LYS A 253 -2.48 -8.84 1.16
N CYS A 254 -1.44 -8.06 1.44
CA CYS A 254 -1.61 -6.71 2.00
C CYS A 254 -2.44 -5.80 1.09
N ARG A 255 -2.16 -5.80 -0.22
CA ARG A 255 -2.93 -5.01 -1.20
C ARG A 255 -4.38 -5.48 -1.30
N LYS A 256 -4.59 -6.78 -1.46
CA LYS A 256 -5.93 -7.38 -1.51
C LYS A 256 -6.71 -7.05 -0.24
N GLY A 257 -6.14 -7.32 0.93
CA GLY A 257 -6.77 -7.05 2.22
C GLY A 257 -7.13 -5.59 2.42
N PHE A 258 -6.29 -4.65 1.99
CA PHE A 258 -6.60 -3.23 2.12
C PHE A 258 -7.82 -2.82 1.28
N LEU A 259 -7.91 -3.33 0.04
CA LEU A 259 -9.07 -3.09 -0.83
C LEU A 259 -10.33 -3.83 -0.34
N ASP A 260 -10.19 -5.06 0.13
CA ASP A 260 -11.28 -5.84 0.73
C ASP A 260 -11.85 -5.14 1.98
N ALA A 261 -11.00 -4.49 2.79
CA ALA A 261 -11.45 -3.68 3.93
C ALA A 261 -12.33 -2.51 3.50
N ILE A 262 -12.00 -1.83 2.40
CA ILE A 262 -12.79 -0.72 1.85
C ILE A 262 -14.13 -1.24 1.33
N ASP A 263 -14.12 -2.28 0.49
CA ASP A 263 -15.33 -2.89 -0.08
C ASP A 263 -16.28 -3.38 1.04
N LEU A 264 -15.73 -4.04 2.05
CA LEU A 264 -16.48 -4.47 3.21
C LEU A 264 -17.08 -3.29 3.99
N ALA A 265 -16.33 -2.20 4.18
CA ALA A 265 -16.87 -1.00 4.82
C ALA A 265 -18.02 -0.37 4.02
N VAL A 266 -17.98 -0.41 2.68
CA VAL A 266 -19.08 0.04 1.81
C VAL A 266 -20.32 -0.84 2.01
N LYS A 267 -20.15 -2.17 2.04
CA LYS A 267 -21.23 -3.13 2.28
C LYS A 267 -21.85 -2.96 3.67
N LEU A 268 -21.02 -2.82 4.71
CA LEU A 268 -21.47 -2.59 6.09
C LEU A 268 -22.18 -1.24 6.26
N ARG A 269 -21.73 -0.20 5.56
CA ARG A 269 -22.43 1.09 5.50
C ARG A 269 -23.83 0.92 4.90
N SER A 270 -23.93 0.18 3.79
CA SER A 270 -25.21 -0.05 3.12
C SER A 270 -26.19 -0.81 4.02
N LEU A 271 -25.71 -1.81 4.76
CA LEU A 271 -26.47 -2.48 5.83
C LEU A 271 -26.97 -1.48 6.87
N ALA A 272 -26.07 -0.65 7.42
CA ALA A 272 -26.43 0.33 8.45
C ALA A 272 -27.49 1.33 7.96
N GLN A 273 -27.39 1.79 6.71
CA GLN A 273 -28.38 2.67 6.09
C GLN A 273 -29.73 1.98 5.92
N ALA A 274 -29.76 0.74 5.43
CA ALA A 274 -30.99 -0.04 5.28
C ALA A 274 -31.72 -0.25 6.62
N LYS A 275 -30.98 -0.27 7.73
CA LYS A 275 -31.51 -0.40 9.09
C LYS A 275 -31.71 0.91 9.84
N GLY A 276 -31.45 2.06 9.22
CA GLY A 276 -31.53 3.36 9.88
C GLY A 276 -30.51 3.56 11.00
N TYR A 277 -29.45 2.74 11.06
CA TYR A 277 -28.40 2.86 12.06
C TYR A 277 -27.47 4.03 11.72
N LYS A 278 -27.46 5.05 12.58
CA LYS A 278 -26.48 6.15 12.50
C LYS A 278 -25.14 5.69 13.09
N ILE A 279 -24.21 5.30 12.22
CA ILE A 279 -22.86 4.86 12.61
C ILE A 279 -21.96 6.07 12.88
N GLN A 280 -21.41 6.12 14.09
CA GLN A 280 -20.34 7.02 14.47
C GLN A 280 -19.13 6.16 14.81
N VAL A 281 -18.04 6.36 14.08
CA VAL A 281 -16.79 5.64 14.30
C VAL A 281 -15.83 6.62 14.97
N HIS A 282 -15.45 6.33 16.20
CA HIS A 282 -14.32 7.00 16.85
C HIS A 282 -13.08 6.19 16.51
N ILE A 283 -12.19 6.80 15.75
CA ILE A 283 -10.90 6.23 15.40
C ILE A 283 -9.91 7.03 16.21
N GLY A 284 -9.26 6.36 17.16
CA GLY A 284 -8.28 6.94 18.07
C GLY A 284 -6.94 7.19 17.39
#